data_AF-A0A955PSY9-F1
#
_entry.id   AF-A0A955PSY9-F1
#
_cell.length_a   1.000
_cell.length_b   1.000
_cell.length_c   1.000
_cell.angle_alpha   90.00
_cell.angle_beta   90.00
_cell.angle_gamma   90.00
#
_symmetry.space_group_name_H-M   'P 1'
#
loop_
_entity.id
_entity.type
_entity.pdbx_description
1 polymer ?
#
loop_
_entity_poly.entity_id
_entity_poly.type
_entity_poly.pdbx_seq_one_letter_code
_entity_poly.pdbx_strand_id
1 'polypeptide(L)'
;EQAKREVLESQLEISRIKQCLDRMGQQEIVMTSPKRFTPLAFPLWAERIRAQVSSEKWLDRVQRMAIQIEKASNRRAKRNAPNRVARKSLSIAS
;
A
#
# COMPACT_ATOMS: atom_id res chain seq x y z
N GLU A 1 28.48 -26.50 9.82
CA GLU A 1 28.04 -25.38 10.68
C GLU A 1 28.35 -23.98 10.11
N GLN A 2 29.61 -23.59 9.90
CA GLN A 2 29.96 -22.24 9.40
C GLN A 2 29.31 -21.86 8.06
N ALA A 3 29.39 -22.73 7.05
CA ALA A 3 28.80 -22.48 5.73
C ALA A 3 27.27 -22.34 5.74
N LYS A 4 26.56 -23.02 6.65
CA LYS A 4 25.10 -22.83 6.83
C LYS A 4 24.81 -21.45 7.42
N ARG A 5 25.60 -21.03 8.41
CA ARG A 5 25.43 -19.73 9.07
C ARG A 5 25.66 -18.56 8.10
N GLU A 6 26.71 -18.65 7.28
CA GLU A 6 27.04 -17.64 6.27
C GLU A 6 25.99 -17.58 5.14
N VAL A 7 25.50 -18.73 4.65
CA VAL A 7 24.40 -18.78 3.66
C VAL A 7 23.11 -18.20 4.25
N LEU A 8 22.79 -18.53 5.50
CA LEU A 8 21.61 -18.00 6.20
C LEU A 8 21.70 -16.48 6.44
N GLU A 9 22.87 -15.96 6.82
CA GLU A 9 23.07 -14.51 6.99
C GLU A 9 23.04 -13.76 5.67
N SER A 10 23.65 -14.30 4.60
CA SER A 10 23.78 -13.63 3.31
C SER A 10 22.53 -13.73 2.41
N GLN A 11 21.82 -14.86 2.40
CA GLN A 11 20.67 -15.07 1.50
C GLN A 11 19.32 -14.68 2.13
N LEU A 12 19.19 -14.81 3.45
CA LEU A 12 17.93 -14.55 4.15
C LEU A 12 17.96 -13.28 5.00
N GLU A 13 19.09 -12.55 5.04
CA GLU A 13 19.23 -11.28 5.76
C GLU A 13 18.69 -11.34 7.20
N ILE A 14 19.00 -12.42 7.93
CA ILE A 14 18.38 -12.74 9.22
C ILE A 14 18.47 -11.58 10.21
N SER A 15 19.60 -10.88 10.26
CA SER A 15 19.79 -9.69 11.10
C SER A 15 18.79 -8.59 10.78
N ARG A 16 18.50 -8.35 9.50
CA ARG A 16 17.52 -7.33 9.06
C ARG A 16 16.10 -7.74 9.44
N ILE A 17 15.76 -9.03 9.28
CA ILE A 17 14.45 -9.56 9.68
C ILE A 17 14.25 -9.41 11.19
N LYS A 18 15.25 -9.79 11.99
CA LYS A 18 15.20 -9.66 13.45
C LYS A 18 14.95 -8.21 13.89
N GLN A 19 15.73 -7.27 13.37
CA GLN A 19 15.55 -5.84 13.67
C GLN A 19 14.15 -5.33 13.27
N CYS A 20 13.61 -5.82 12.15
CA CYS A 20 12.27 -5.48 11.71
C CYS A 20 11.21 -5.99 12.69
N LEU A 21 11.33 -7.24 13.14
CA LEU A 21 10.41 -7.85 14.11
C LEU A 21 10.48 -7.16 15.47
N ASP A 22 11.68 -6.87 15.98
CA ASP A 22 11.88 -6.14 17.24
C ASP A 22 11.22 -4.76 17.18
N ARG A 23 11.40 -4.04 16.06
CA ARG A 23 10.73 -2.75 15.81
C ARG A 23 9.21 -2.90 15.75
N MET A 24 8.70 -3.90 15.04
CA MET A 24 7.25 -4.15 14.92
C MET A 24 6.61 -4.47 16.27
N GLY A 25 7.32 -5.20 17.15
CA GLY A 25 6.84 -5.54 18.49
C GLY A 25 6.59 -4.34 19.41
N GLN A 26 7.17 -3.17 19.09
CA GLN A 26 6.99 -1.92 19.85
C GLN A 26 5.95 -0.97 19.22
N GLN A 27 5.31 -1.35 18.11
CA GLN A 27 4.34 -0.50 17.42
C GLN A 27 2.91 -0.76 17.90
N GLU A 28 2.08 0.28 17.88
CA GLU A 28 0.64 0.14 18.08
C GLU A 28 0.01 -0.59 16.88
N ILE A 29 -0.82 -1.59 17.17
CA ILE A 29 -1.56 -2.33 16.14
C ILE A 29 -2.82 -1.55 15.77
N VAL A 30 -2.83 -0.97 14.58
CA VAL A 30 -4.00 -0.29 14.02
C VAL A 30 -4.73 -1.22 13.05
N MET A 31 -5.79 -1.88 13.53
CA MET A 31 -6.64 -2.72 12.69
C MET A 31 -7.66 -1.86 11.94
N THR A 32 -7.69 -1.94 10.61
CA THR A 32 -8.71 -1.27 9.80
C THR A 32 -9.27 -2.20 8.73
N SER A 33 -10.51 -1.97 8.33
CA SER A 33 -11.17 -2.69 7.24
C SER A 33 -11.45 -1.74 6.08
N PRO A 34 -10.51 -1.59 5.12
CA PRO A 34 -10.73 -0.75 3.95
C PRO A 34 -11.95 -1.24 3.15
N LYS A 35 -12.87 -0.32 2.83
CA LYS A 35 -14.06 -0.64 2.00
C LYS A 35 -13.72 -0.97 0.54
N ARG A 36 -12.46 -0.82 0.13
CA ARG A 36 -11.93 -0.98 -1.23
C ARG A 36 -10.45 -1.37 -1.15
N PHE A 37 -9.90 -1.92 -2.23
CA PHE A 37 -8.47 -2.18 -2.33
C PHE A 37 -7.66 -0.90 -2.12
N THR A 38 -6.62 -1.00 -1.30
CA THR A 38 -5.61 0.04 -1.18
C THR A 38 -4.64 -0.05 -2.35
N PRO A 39 -3.96 1.06 -2.72
CA PRO A 39 -2.92 1.02 -3.76
C PRO A 39 -1.84 -0.04 -3.50
N LEU A 40 -1.49 -0.30 -2.24
CA LEU A 40 -0.52 -1.33 -1.85
C LEU A 40 -1.10 -2.76 -1.91
N ALA A 41 -2.39 -2.93 -1.62
CA ALA A 41 -3.04 -4.24 -1.66
C ALA A 41 -3.37 -4.71 -3.09
N PHE A 42 -3.54 -3.78 -4.03
CA PHE A 42 -3.96 -4.10 -5.39
C PHE A 42 -2.98 -5.01 -6.15
N PRO A 43 -1.65 -4.75 -6.18
CA PRO A 43 -0.70 -5.65 -6.85
C PRO A 43 -0.73 -7.08 -6.28
N LEU A 44 -0.84 -7.21 -4.95
CA LEU A 44 -0.93 -8.52 -4.28
C LEU A 44 -2.20 -9.28 -4.69
N TRP A 45 -3.32 -8.58 -4.77
CA TRP A 45 -4.57 -9.15 -5.26
C TRP A 45 -4.46 -9.58 -6.73
N ALA A 46 -3.89 -8.74 -7.59
CA ALA A 46 -3.74 -9.00 -9.02
C ALA A 46 -2.92 -10.29 -9.27
N GLU A 47 -1.84 -10.48 -8.51
CA GLU A 47 -1.04 -11.70 -8.58
C GLU A 47 -1.82 -12.93 -8.08
N ARG A 48 -2.50 -12.80 -6.93
CA ARG A 48 -3.31 -13.89 -6.38
C ARG A 48 -4.38 -14.39 -7.36
N ILE A 49 -5.08 -13.48 -8.04
CA ILE A 49 -6.14 -13.86 -8.99
C ILE A 49 -5.60 -14.42 -10.30
N ARG A 50 -4.32 -14.22 -10.60
CA ARG A 50 -3.66 -14.77 -11.79
C ARG A 50 -3.54 -16.28 -11.73
N ALA A 51 -3.28 -16.81 -10.54
CA ALA A 51 -3.22 -18.24 -10.28
C ALA A 51 -4.60 -18.92 -10.25
N GLN A 52 -5.70 -18.16 -10.34
CA GLN A 52 -7.05 -18.70 -10.29
C GLN A 52 -7.59 -18.97 -11.70
N VAL A 53 -8.20 -20.14 -11.90
CA VAL A 53 -8.90 -20.47 -13.14
C VAL A 53 -10.21 -19.68 -13.22
N SER A 54 -10.43 -19.03 -14.35
CA SER A 54 -11.58 -18.14 -14.61
C SER A 54 -11.90 -18.13 -16.11
N SER A 55 -13.17 -17.94 -16.46
CA SER A 55 -13.61 -17.73 -17.84
C SER A 55 -13.34 -16.31 -18.35
N GLU A 56 -13.24 -15.33 -17.45
CA GLU A 56 -12.82 -13.95 -17.76
C GLU A 56 -11.29 -13.88 -17.82
N LYS A 57 -10.75 -13.18 -18.84
CA LYS A 57 -9.31 -12.96 -18.99
C LYS A 57 -8.77 -12.18 -17.79
N TRP A 58 -7.61 -12.58 -17.29
CA TRP A 58 -6.97 -11.94 -16.15
C TRP A 58 -6.74 -10.43 -16.36
N LEU A 59 -6.26 -10.04 -17.55
CA LEU A 59 -5.95 -8.64 -17.84
C LEU A 59 -7.20 -7.74 -17.73
N ASP A 60 -8.33 -8.22 -18.24
CA ASP A 60 -9.60 -7.50 -18.21
C ASP A 60 -10.07 -7.28 -16.76
N ARG A 61 -9.91 -8.30 -15.90
CA ARG A 61 -10.18 -8.21 -14.46
C ARG A 61 -9.33 -7.16 -13.77
N VAL A 62 -8.03 -7.16 -14.04
CA VAL A 62 -7.06 -6.22 -13.44
C VAL A 62 -7.34 -4.80 -13.88
N GLN A 63 -7.56 -4.56 -15.18
CA GLN A 63 -7.85 -3.24 -15.73
C GLN A 63 -9.14 -2.64 -15.15
N ARG A 64 -10.22 -3.42 -15.10
CA ARG A 64 -11.49 -3.00 -14.51
C ARG A 64 -11.32 -2.56 -13.06
N MET A 65 -10.55 -3.31 -12.27
CA MET A 65 -10.30 -2.97 -10.87
C MET A 65 -9.36 -1.77 -10.69
N ALA A 66 -8.34 -1.62 -11.55
CA ALA A 66 -7.46 -0.44 -11.55
C ALA A 66 -8.25 0.86 -11.74
N ILE A 67 -9.16 0.87 -12.73
CA ILE A 67 -10.04 2.02 -13.02
C ILE A 67 -10.91 2.37 -11.80
N GLN A 68 -11.43 1.36 -11.08
CA GLN A 68 -12.23 1.60 -9.87
C GLN A 68 -11.42 2.26 -8.76
N ILE A 69 -10.15 1.85 -8.58
CA ILE A 69 -9.24 2.41 -7.58
C ILE A 69 -8.87 3.85 -7.94
N GLU A 70 -8.51 4.13 -9.19
CA GLU A 70 -8.17 5.49 -9.64
C GLU A 70 -9.32 6.47 -9.41
N LYS A 71 -10.55 6.08 -9.80
CA LYS A 71 -11.76 6.89 -9.56
C LYS A 71 -11.98 7.16 -8.07
N ALA A 72 -11.75 6.17 -7.22
CA ALA A 72 -11.90 6.30 -5.77
C ALA A 72 -10.83 7.21 -5.14
N SER A 73 -9.57 7.06 -5.56
CA SER A 73 -8.43 7.86 -5.10
C SER A 73 -8.59 9.32 -5.49
N ASN A 74 -8.99 9.61 -6.73
CA ASN A 74 -9.21 10.98 -7.20
C ASN A 74 -10.34 11.69 -6.42
N ARG A 75 -11.44 10.97 -6.09
CA ARG A 75 -12.51 11.50 -5.23
C ARG A 75 -12.01 11.85 -3.82
N ARG A 76 -11.14 11.02 -3.23
CA ARG A 76 -10.55 11.28 -1.91
C ARG A 76 -9.60 12.47 -1.94
N ALA A 77 -8.78 12.59 -2.98
CA ALA A 77 -7.86 13.72 -3.16
C ALA A 77 -8.61 15.06 -3.27
N LYS A 78 -9.68 15.10 -4.07
CA LYS A 78 -10.53 16.31 -4.21
C LYS A 78 -11.20 16.73 -2.89
N ARG A 79 -11.66 15.78 -2.07
CA ARG A 79 -12.25 16.06 -0.76
C ARG A 79 -11.25 16.61 0.25
N ASN A 80 -9.98 16.20 0.15
CA ASN A 80 -8.93 16.58 1.10
C ASN A 80 -8.10 17.79 0.63
N ALA A 81 -8.46 18.43 -0.50
CA ALA A 81 -7.76 19.61 -0.98
C ALA A 81 -7.95 20.77 0.02
N PRO A 82 -6.86 21.42 0.51
CA PRO A 82 -6.99 22.54 1.42
C PRO A 82 -7.73 23.69 0.74
N ASN A 83 -8.71 24.24 1.45
CA ASN A 83 -9.59 25.29 0.98
C ASN A 83 -8.79 26.59 0.66
N ARG A 84 -8.35 26.76 -0.60
CA ARG A 84 -7.51 27.89 -1.03
C ARG A 84 -8.19 29.26 -0.94
N VAL A 85 -9.50 29.33 -0.71
CA VAL A 85 -10.24 30.60 -0.59
C VAL A 85 -10.02 31.34 0.73
N ALA A 86 -9.45 30.72 1.77
CA ALA A 86 -9.24 31.38 3.07
C ALA A 86 -7.91 32.14 3.22
N ARG A 87 -7.02 32.14 2.21
CA ARG A 87 -5.69 32.78 2.31
C ARG A 87 -5.59 34.17 1.67
N LYS A 88 -6.64 34.70 1.04
CA LYS A 88 -6.59 36.00 0.36
C LYS A 88 -7.01 37.21 1.22
N SER A 89 -7.36 37.00 2.49
CA SER A 89 -7.76 38.06 3.42
C SER A 89 -6.69 38.49 4.44
N LEU A 90 -5.53 37.83 4.49
CA LEU A 90 -4.37 38.27 5.29
C LEU A 90 -3.25 38.79 4.38
N SER A 91 -3.48 39.94 3.73
CA SER A 91 -2.41 40.68 3.04
C SER A 91 -2.65 42.21 3.03
N ILE A 92 -3.50 42.73 3.94
CA ILE A 92 -3.80 44.17 4.02
C ILE A 92 -3.55 44.73 5.44
N ALA A 93 -2.68 44.11 6.24
CA ALA A 93 -2.30 44.70 7.52
C ALA A 93 -0.87 44.29 7.92
N SER A 94 0.10 45.06 7.42
CA SER A 94 1.32 45.52 8.08
C SER A 94 2.07 46.44 7.12
#